data_AF-A0A524L509-F1
#
_entry.id   AF-A0A524L509-F1
#
_cell.length_a   1.000
_cell.length_b   1.000
_cell.length_c   1.000
_cell.angle_alpha   90.00
_cell.angle_beta   90.00
_cell.angle_gamma   90.00
#
_symmetry.space_group_name_H-M   'P 1'
#
loop_
_entity.id
_entity.type
_entity.pdbx_description
1 polymer ?
#
loop_
_entity_poly.entity_id
_entity_poly.type
_entity_poly.pdbx_seq_one_letter_code
_entity_poly.pdbx_strand_id
1 'polypeptide(L)' 'MSAAELLAMIGLTLQVATVATALALPCAIALAHGLARHEFPGKSLLQALLALPMVLPPVAVGLVLLLLL' A
#
# COMPACT_ATOMS: atom_id res chain seq x y z
N MET A 1 -13.05 -19.21 -19.79
CA MET A 1 -12.63 -19.29 -18.37
C MET A 1 -13.34 -20.46 -17.74
N SER A 2 -12.60 -21.47 -17.31
CA SER A 2 -13.16 -22.63 -16.61
C SER A 2 -13.36 -22.32 -15.13
N ALA A 3 -14.28 -23.03 -14.45
CA ALA A 3 -14.54 -22.83 -13.02
C ALA A 3 -13.30 -23.08 -12.15
N ALA A 4 -12.42 -23.99 -12.57
CA ALA A 4 -11.15 -24.28 -11.89
C ALA A 4 -10.17 -23.10 -11.95
N GLU A 5 -10.09 -22.40 -13.08
CA GLU A 5 -9.26 -21.19 -13.22
C GLU A 5 -9.73 -20.07 -12.28
N LEU A 6 -11.05 -19.89 -12.16
CA LEU A 6 -11.62 -18.86 -11.28
C LEU A 6 -11.25 -19.11 -9.82
N LEU A 7 -11.34 -20.37 -9.37
CA LEU A 7 -11.02 -20.75 -8.01
C LEU A 7 -9.53 -20.56 -7.70
N ALA A 8 -8.65 -20.87 -8.67
CA ALA A 8 -7.22 -20.64 -8.55
C ALA A 8 -6.88 -19.14 -8.44
N MET A 9 -7.51 -18.28 -9.26
CA MET A 9 -7.30 -16.83 -9.22
C MET A 9 -7.73 -16.22 -7.88
N ILE A 10 -8.88 -16.66 -7.35
CA ILE A 10 -9.37 -16.21 -6.05
C ILE A 10 -8.41 -16.64 -4.95
N GLY A 11 -7.98 -17.91 -4.95
CA GLY A 11 -7.04 -18.43 -3.95
C GLY A 11 -5.73 -17.65 -3.92
N LEU A 12 -5.13 -17.40 -5.10
CA LEU A 12 -3.90 -16.63 -5.22
C LEU A 12 -4.08 -15.19 -4.71
N THR A 13 -5.17 -14.53 -5.10
CA THR A 13 -5.47 -13.15 -4.67
C THR A 13 -5.62 -13.08 -3.16
N LEU A 14 -6.34 -14.04 -2.56
CA LEU A 14 -6.54 -14.11 -1.11
C LEU A 14 -5.22 -14.31 -0.36
N GLN A 15 -4.38 -15.22 -0.85
CA GLN A 15 -3.09 -15.49 -0.25
C GLN A 15 -2.18 -14.27 -0.31
N VAL A 16 -2.05 -13.63 -1.47
CA VAL A 16 -1.22 -12.44 -1.65
C VAL A 16 -1.74 -11.29 -0.79
N ALA A 17 -3.04 -11.01 -0.81
CA ALA A 17 -3.64 -9.94 -0.01
C ALA A 17 -3.43 -10.17 1.49
N THR A 18 -3.58 -11.41 1.97
CA THR A 18 -3.39 -11.75 3.38
C THR A 18 -1.94 -11.57 3.81
N VAL A 19 -0.99 -12.11 3.05
CA VAL A 19 0.45 -12.01 3.37
C VAL A 19 0.91 -10.55 3.29
N ALA A 20 0.54 -9.83 2.22
CA ALA A 20 0.90 -8.42 2.06
C ALA A 20 0.34 -7.57 3.20
N THR A 21 -0.93 -7.78 3.57
CA THR A 21 -1.56 -7.06 4.68
C THR A 21 -0.88 -7.39 6.00
N ALA A 22 -0.64 -8.66 6.31
CA ALA A 22 -0.01 -9.08 7.55
C ALA A 22 1.40 -8.49 7.72
N LEU A 23 2.18 -8.41 6.63
CA LEU A 23 3.51 -7.80 6.64
C LEU A 23 3.45 -6.27 6.76
N ALA A 24 2.48 -5.62 6.10
CA ALA A 24 2.32 -4.17 6.14
C ALA A 24 1.73 -3.67 7.47
N LEU A 25 0.86 -4.46 8.11
CA LEU A 25 0.12 -4.09 9.31
C LEU A 25 0.99 -3.56 10.46
N PRO A 26 2.08 -4.23 10.91
CA PRO A 26 2.89 -3.73 12.02
C PRO A 26 3.53 -2.37 11.70
N CYS A 27 4.05 -2.19 10.49
CA CYS A 27 4.62 -0.91 10.06
C CYS A 27 3.56 0.18 9.96
N ALA A 28 2.39 -0.14 9.38
CA ALA A 28 1.27 0.78 9.26
C ALA A 28 0.77 1.25 10.65
N ILE A 29 0.64 0.33 11.61
CA ILE A 29 0.23 0.65 12.98
C ILE A 29 1.28 1.53 13.67
N ALA A 30 2.56 1.20 13.56
CA ALA A 30 3.63 1.99 14.17
C ALA A 30 3.66 3.43 13.63
N LEU A 31 3.55 3.59 12.31
CA LEU A 31 3.47 4.90 11.66
C LEU A 31 2.21 5.66 12.08
N ALA A 32 1.05 5.02 12.02
CA ALA A 32 -0.23 5.65 12.40
C ALA A 32 -0.22 6.10 13.87
N HIS A 33 0.33 5.28 14.77
CA HIS A 33 0.46 5.61 16.19
C HIS A 33 1.40 6.80 16.42
N GLY A 34 2.56 6.79 15.77
CA GLY A 34 3.52 7.91 15.84
C GLY A 34 2.92 9.22 15.32
N LEU A 35 2.22 9.16 14.19
CA LEU A 35 1.58 10.31 13.57
C LEU A 35 0.42 10.88 14.40
N ALA A 36 -0.34 10.00 15.06
CA ALA A 36 -1.46 10.40 15.92
C ALA A 36 -1.01 11.05 17.23
N ARG A 37 0.14 10.62 17.79
CA ARG A 37 0.57 11.04 19.13
C ARG A 37 1.69 12.07 19.16
N HIS A 38 2.51 12.16 18.11
CA HIS A 38 3.63 13.09 18.07
C HIS A 38 3.35 14.25 17.10
N GLU A 39 3.77 15.45 17.50
CA GLU A 39 3.81 16.64 16.65
C GLU A 39 5.27 16.94 16.37
N PHE A 40 5.77 16.43 15.25
CA PHE A 40 7.15 16.62 14.79
C PHE A 40 7.16 17.40 13.47
N PRO A 41 8.21 18.20 13.20
CA PRO A 41 8.23 19.11 12.04
C PRO A 41 8.10 18.39 10.68
N GLY A 42 8.45 17.11 10.58
CA GLY A 42 8.30 16.29 9.36
C GLY A 42 6.93 15.61 9.18
N LYS A 43 5.98 15.78 10.11
CA LYS A 43 4.68 15.08 10.13
C LYS A 43 3.84 15.33 8.88
N SER A 44 3.78 16.59 8.44
CA SER A 44 3.00 16.98 7.26
C SER A 44 3.57 16.37 5.97
N LEU A 45 4.89 16.32 5.83
CA LEU A 45 5.54 15.68 4.69
C LEU A 45 5.27 14.17 4.67
N LEU A 46 5.36 13.50 5.83
CA LEU A 46 5.07 12.08 5.94
C LEU A 46 3.59 11.78 5.61
N GLN A 47 2.65 12.60 6.09
CA GLN A 47 1.24 12.50 5.71
C GLN A 47 1.02 12.67 4.22
N ALA A 48 1.67 13.67 3.61
CA ALA A 48 1.59 13.90 2.17
C ALA A 48 2.13 12.70 1.39
N LEU A 49 3.28 12.13 1.77
CA LEU A 49 3.87 10.92 1.16
C LEU A 49 2.94 9.70 1.27
N LEU A 50 2.34 9.48 2.45
CA LEU A 50 1.42 8.36 2.66
C LEU A 50 0.12 8.51 1.86
N ALA A 51 -0.39 9.73 1.70
CA ALA A 51 -1.58 10.02 0.91
C ALA A 51 -1.29 10.09 -0.60
N LEU A 52 -0.06 10.42 -0.99
CA LEU A 52 0.38 10.63 -2.36
C LEU A 52 -0.10 9.56 -3.34
N PRO A 53 0.11 8.25 -3.12
CA PRO A 53 -0.33 7.21 -4.06
C PRO A 53 -1.86 7.11 -4.19
N MET A 54 -2.62 7.61 -3.22
CA MET A 54 -4.09 7.62 -3.23
C MET A 54 -4.65 8.83 -3.98
N VAL A 55 -3.89 9.94 -4.02
CA VAL A 55 -4.21 11.14 -4.82
C VAL A 55 -3.66 11.00 -6.25
N LEU A 56 -2.55 10.27 -6.44
CA LEU A 56 -2.00 9.99 -7.76
C LEU A 56 -2.84 8.94 -8.49
N PRO A 57 -3.13 9.14 -9.79
CA PRO A 57 -3.66 8.08 -10.62
C PRO A 57 -2.72 6.87 -10.63
N PRO A 58 -3.22 5.63 -10.67
CA PRO A 58 -2.38 4.43 -10.73
C PRO A 58 -1.42 4.44 -11.93
N VAL A 59 -1.81 5.09 -13.03
CA VAL A 59 -0.96 5.31 -14.21
C VAL A 59 0.24 6.21 -13.89
N ALA A 60 0.05 7.28 -13.09
CA ALA A 60 1.13 8.17 -12.69
C ALA A 60 2.14 7.47 -11.78
N VAL A 61 1.67 6.60 -10.87
CA VAL A 61 2.55 5.75 -10.04
C VAL A 61 3.40 4.83 -10.92
N GLY A 62 2.78 4.20 -11.94
CA GLY A 62 3.51 3.37 -12.91
C GLY A 62 4.60 4.13 -13.68
N LEU A 63 4.32 5.35 -14.12
CA LEU A 63 5.30 6.20 -14.82
C LEU A 63 6.48 6.60 -13.93
N VAL A 64 6.21 6.94 -12.66
CA VAL A 64 7.26 7.28 -11.69
C VAL A 64 8.19 6.09 -11.46
N LEU A 65 7.64 4.87 -11.29
CA LEU A 65 8.44 3.66 -11.14
C LEU A 65 9.27 3.35 -12.38
N LEU A 66 8.72 3.55 -13.59
CA LEU A 66 9.44 3.38 -14.86
C LEU A 66 10.60 4.35 -15.05
N LEU A 67 10.48 5.58 -14.54
CA LEU A 67 11.54 6.59 -14.60
C LEU A 67 12.64 6.36 -13.54
N LEU A 68 12.29 5.73 -12.43
CA LEU A 68 13.21 5.40 -11.33
C LEU A 68 13.99 4.11 -11.58
N LEU A 69 13.52 3.25 -12.49
CA LEU A 69 14.17 2.01 -12.91
C LEU A 69 15.11 2.25 -14.11
#